data_AF-A0A3A9FAF3-F1
#
_entry.id   AF-A0A3A9FAF3-F1
#
_cell.length_a   1.000
_cell.length_b   1.000
_cell.length_c   1.000
_cell.angle_alpha   90.00
_cell.angle_beta   90.00
_cell.angle_gamma   90.00
#
_symmetry.space_group_name_H-M   'P 1'
#
loop_
_entity.id
_entity.type
_entity.pdbx_description
1 polymer ?
#
loop_
_entity_poly.entity_id
_entity_poly.type
_entity_poly.pdbx_seq_one_letter_code
_entity_poly.pdbx_strand_id
1 'polypeptide(L)'
;MARANRTCKVCGKKYYYCPSCPDVTKPSWYGMFHEENCKNIFYILMDSFLSKITKDSARKRLEACDLSDLASFDAGIQKQIRDIMQ
;
A
#
# COMPACT_ATOMS: atom_id res chain seq x y z
N MET A 1 -7.03 -25.80 2.67
CA MET A 1 -6.42 -24.49 3.01
C MET A 1 -6.07 -23.77 1.72
N ALA A 2 -6.66 -22.59 1.45
CA ALA A 2 -6.28 -21.80 0.29
C ALA A 2 -4.84 -21.31 0.47
N ARG A 3 -3.91 -21.74 -0.41
CA ARG A 3 -2.53 -21.25 -0.39
C ARG A 3 -2.51 -19.79 -0.78
N ALA A 4 -1.83 -18.94 0.00
CA ALA A 4 -1.62 -17.55 -0.38
C ALA A 4 -0.95 -17.49 -1.76
N ASN A 5 -1.60 -16.80 -2.70
CA ASN A 5 -1.18 -16.73 -4.10
C ASN A 5 -0.72 -15.31 -4.50
N ARG A 6 -0.80 -14.36 -3.57
CA ARG A 6 -0.37 -12.97 -3.76
C ARG A 6 0.48 -12.50 -2.60
N THR A 7 1.32 -11.52 -2.88
CA THR A 7 2.17 -10.84 -1.91
C THR A 7 1.91 -9.35 -2.02
N CYS A 8 1.65 -8.68 -0.90
CA CYS A 8 1.38 -7.26 -0.89
C CYS A 8 2.63 -6.49 -1.32
N LYS A 9 2.48 -5.58 -2.29
CA LYS A 9 3.58 -4.77 -2.80
C LYS A 9 4.08 -3.71 -1.80
N VAL A 10 3.31 -3.44 -0.75
CA VAL A 10 3.68 -2.46 0.29
C VAL A 10 4.35 -3.16 1.46
N CYS A 11 3.61 -4.03 2.16
CA CYS A 11 4.09 -4.66 3.39
C CYS A 11 4.66 -6.08 3.23
N GLY A 12 4.70 -6.63 2.02
CA GLY A 12 5.23 -7.99 1.79
C GLY A 12 4.35 -9.13 2.33
N LYS A 13 3.22 -8.85 2.98
CA LYS A 13 2.32 -9.87 3.54
C LYS A 13 1.74 -10.76 2.44
N LYS A 14 1.77 -12.07 2.65
CA LYS A 14 1.17 -13.06 1.74
C LYS A 14 -0.32 -13.17 2.03
N TYR A 15 -1.15 -13.10 0.99
CA TYR A 15 -2.60 -13.20 1.09
C TYR A 15 -3.19 -13.97 -0.09
N TYR A 16 -4.45 -14.39 0.06
CA TYR A 16 -5.19 -15.06 -0.99
C TYR A 16 -6.13 -14.08 -1.69
N TYR A 17 -6.05 -14.01 -3.01
CA TYR A 17 -6.96 -13.26 -3.85
C TYR A 17 -7.20 -13.99 -5.18
N CYS A 18 -8.46 -14.23 -5.50
CA CYS A 18 -8.89 -14.92 -6.71
C CYS A 18 -9.83 -13.99 -7.51
N PRO A 19 -9.37 -13.39 -8.62
CA PRO A 19 -10.21 -12.48 -9.42
C PRO A 19 -11.31 -13.20 -10.22
N SER A 20 -11.19 -14.51 -10.41
CA SER A 20 -12.11 -15.34 -11.19
C SER A 20 -13.10 -16.12 -10.32
N CYS A 21 -12.96 -16.06 -9.00
CA CYS A 21 -13.87 -16.72 -8.09
C CYS A 21 -15.14 -15.86 -7.97
N PRO A 22 -16.34 -16.46 -7.92
CA PRO A 22 -17.64 -15.76 -7.99
C PRO A 22 -17.93 -14.82 -6.80
N ASP A 23 -17.03 -14.76 -5.81
CA ASP A 23 -17.08 -13.88 -4.65
C ASP A 23 -16.45 -12.51 -4.97
N VAL A 24 -16.94 -11.86 -6.03
CA VAL A 24 -16.37 -10.63 -6.64
C VAL A 24 -16.74 -9.37 -5.85
N THR A 25 -16.64 -9.42 -4.53
CA THR A 25 -16.82 -8.26 -3.65
C THR A 25 -15.54 -7.42 -3.55
N LYS A 26 -14.40 -8.00 -3.91
CA LYS A 26 -13.10 -7.37 -3.75
C LYS A 26 -12.74 -6.50 -4.96
N PRO A 27 -12.33 -5.24 -4.73
CA PRO A 27 -11.98 -4.32 -5.81
C PRO A 27 -10.69 -4.72 -6.54
N SER A 28 -10.50 -4.19 -7.75
CA SER A 28 -9.37 -4.53 -8.62
C SER A 28 -7.98 -4.30 -7.99
N TRP A 29 -7.84 -3.30 -7.13
CA TRP A 29 -6.59 -2.98 -6.42
C TRP A 29 -6.19 -4.08 -5.41
N TYR A 30 -7.12 -4.94 -5.01
CA TYR A 30 -6.87 -6.05 -4.09
C TYR A 30 -5.95 -7.12 -4.71
N GLY A 31 -5.65 -7.05 -6.01
CA GLY A 31 -4.63 -7.89 -6.64
C GLY A 31 -3.19 -7.48 -6.32
N MET A 32 -2.97 -6.25 -5.86
CA MET A 32 -1.64 -5.70 -5.51
C MET A 32 -1.49 -5.46 -4.00
N PHE A 33 -2.58 -5.11 -3.33
CA PHE A 33 -2.60 -4.77 -1.91
C PHE A 33 -3.54 -5.68 -1.15
N HIS A 34 -3.14 -6.09 0.05
CA HIS A 34 -3.98 -6.96 0.87
C HIS A 34 -5.11 -6.19 1.57
N GLU A 35 -4.93 -4.89 1.79
CA GLU A 35 -5.83 -4.01 2.55
C GLU A 35 -5.81 -2.57 2.00
N GLU A 36 -6.84 -1.80 2.33
CA GLU A 36 -6.97 -0.39 1.92
C GLU A 36 -5.85 0.49 2.45
N ASN A 37 -5.33 0.22 3.65
CA ASN A 37 -4.21 0.97 4.21
C ASN A 37 -2.98 0.91 3.30
N CYS A 38 -2.59 -0.29 2.86
CA CYS A 38 -1.47 -0.48 1.93
C CYS A 38 -1.73 0.22 0.59
N LYS A 39 -2.95 0.11 0.07
CA LYS A 39 -3.36 0.81 -1.15
C LYS A 39 -3.22 2.33 -0.99
N ASN A 40 -3.69 2.90 0.11
CA ASN A 40 -3.65 4.33 0.38
C ASN A 40 -2.21 4.84 0.50
N ILE A 41 -1.36 4.16 1.25
CA ILE A 41 0.08 4.49 1.36
C ILE A 41 0.70 4.54 -0.04
N PHE A 42 0.51 3.51 -0.86
CA PHE A 42 1.06 3.47 -2.21
C PHE A 42 0.56 4.62 -3.08
N TYR A 43 -0.74 4.94 -3.03
CA TYR A 43 -1.28 6.07 -3.80
C TYR A 43 -0.77 7.42 -3.32
N ILE A 44 -0.62 7.64 -2.01
CA ILE A 44 -0.05 8.88 -1.48
C ILE A 44 1.38 9.07 -1.97
N LEU A 45 2.18 7.99 -1.93
CA LEU A 45 3.55 8.01 -2.46
C LEU A 45 3.59 8.31 -3.96
N MET A 46 2.73 7.65 -4.75
CA MET A 46 2.62 7.90 -6.18
C MET A 46 2.17 9.32 -6.49
N ASP A 47 1.16 9.84 -5.80
CA ASP A 47 0.66 11.19 -6.00
C ASP A 47 1.71 12.24 -5.61
N SER A 48 2.49 11.99 -4.55
CA SER A 48 3.63 12.84 -4.17
C SER A 48 4.75 12.77 -5.21
N PHE A 49 5.06 11.59 -5.74
CA PHE A 49 6.08 11.40 -6.77
C PHE A 49 5.71 12.05 -8.11
N LEU A 50 4.42 12.00 -8.45
CA LEU A 50 3.86 12.69 -9.63
C LEU A 50 3.60 14.18 -9.39
N SER A 51 4.01 14.73 -8.23
CA SER A 51 3.78 16.13 -7.84
C SER A 51 2.31 16.56 -7.90
N LYS A 52 1.36 15.62 -7.77
CA LYS A 52 -0.08 15.90 -7.70
C LYS A 52 -0.48 16.48 -6.35
N ILE A 53 0.26 16.10 -5.30
CA ILE A 53 0.12 16.63 -3.95
C ILE A 53 1.48 17.15 -3.46
N THR A 54 1.46 18.12 -2.55
CA THR A 54 2.68 18.62 -1.91
C THR A 54 3.20 17.64 -0.87
N LYS A 55 4.50 17.70 -0.54
CA LYS A 55 5.10 16.90 0.54
C LYS A 55 4.35 17.06 1.87
N ASP A 56 3.94 18.27 2.22
CA ASP A 56 3.13 18.54 3.44
C ASP A 56 1.78 17.80 3.41
N SER A 57 1.09 17.83 2.26
CA SER A 57 -0.18 17.12 2.10
C SER A 57 0.01 15.61 2.15
N ALA A 58 1.08 15.10 1.53
CA ALA A 58 1.44 13.70 1.55
C ALA A 58 1.76 13.22 2.97
N ARG A 59 2.53 14.02 3.72
CA ARG A 59 2.85 13.79 5.13
C ARG A 59 1.59 13.67 5.99
N LYS A 60 0.68 14.65 5.93
CA LYS A 60 -0.59 14.62 6.68
C LYS A 60 -1.43 13.38 6.37
N ARG A 61 -1.45 12.94 5.11
CA ARG A 61 -2.17 11.72 4.70
C ARG A 61 -1.47 10.45 5.17
N LEU A 62 -0.13 10.42 5.15
CA LEU A 62 0.67 9.31 5.68
C LEU A 62 0.54 9.18 7.20
N GLU A 63 0.48 10.30 7.93
CA GLU A 63 0.23 10.34 9.38
C GLU A 63 -1.14 9.78 9.76
N ALA A 64 -2.13 9.86 8.86
CA ALA A 64 -3.45 9.23 9.03
C ALA A 64 -3.47 7.74 8.65
N CYS A 65 -2.41 7.21 8.03
CA CYS A 65 -2.30 5.80 7.66
C CYS A 65 -1.60 5.00 8.78
N ASP A 66 -1.88 3.70 8.85
CA ASP A 66 -1.18 2.83 9.78
C ASP A 66 0.20 2.45 9.21
N LEU A 67 1.24 3.00 9.84
CA LEU A 67 2.64 2.76 9.49
C LEU A 67 3.36 1.90 10.55
N SER A 68 2.64 1.21 11.43
CA SER A 68 3.24 0.39 12.50
C SER A 68 4.21 -0.66 11.95
N ASP A 69 3.91 -1.19 10.77
CA ASP A 69 4.69 -2.21 10.07
C ASP A 69 5.70 -1.63 9.05
N LEU A 70 6.09 -0.35 9.16
CA LEU A 70 7.01 0.30 8.21
C LEU A 70 8.30 -0.51 7.98
N ALA A 71 8.81 -1.17 9.02
CA ALA A 71 10.02 -2.00 8.93
C ALA A 71 9.86 -3.22 8.00
N SER A 72 8.63 -3.72 7.86
CA SER A 72 8.27 -4.83 6.97
C SER A 72 8.01 -4.38 5.53
N PHE A 73 7.96 -3.06 5.29
CA PHE A 73 7.65 -2.54 3.96
C PHE A 73 8.83 -2.71 3.01
N ASP A 74 8.55 -2.69 1.70
CA ASP A 74 9.61 -2.68 0.69
C ASP A 74 10.57 -1.49 0.88
N ALA A 75 11.87 -1.71 0.70
CA ALA A 75 12.89 -0.70 0.94
C ALA A 75 12.68 0.58 0.13
N GLY A 76 12.14 0.48 -1.09
CA GLY A 76 11.80 1.63 -1.92
C GLY A 76 10.69 2.49 -1.30
N ILE A 77 9.65 1.84 -0.79
CA ILE A 77 8.52 2.49 -0.12
C ILE A 77 8.99 3.13 1.18
N GLN A 78 9.77 2.41 1.99
CA GLN A 78 10.31 2.97 3.23
C GLN A 78 11.14 4.24 2.97
N LYS A 79 11.96 4.25 1.92
CA LYS A 79 12.77 5.41 1.55
C LYS A 79 11.90 6.61 1.16
N GLN A 80 10.84 6.40 0.37
CA GLN A 80 9.93 7.48 -0.01
C GLN A 80 9.14 8.03 1.18
N ILE A 81 8.65 7.16 2.07
CA ILE A 81 7.96 7.60 3.29
C ILE A 81 8.90 8.45 4.14
N ARG A 82 10.15 8.02 4.32
CA ARG A 82 11.16 8.81 5.05
C ARG A 82 11.45 10.17 4.40
N ASP A 83 11.53 10.24 3.07
CA ASP A 83 11.76 11.50 2.34
C ASP A 83 10.58 12.50 2.42
N ILE A 84 9.37 12.00 2.63
CA ILE A 84 8.16 12.82 2.83
C ILE A 84 8.01 13.26 4.29
N MET A 85 8.45 12.41 5.23
CA MET A 85 8.37 12.68 6.67
C MET A 85 9.54 13.53 7.21
N GLN A 86 10.64 13.67 6.45
CA GLN A 86 11.75 14.58 6.74
C GLN A 86 11.34 16.05 6.60
#